data_AF-A0A542K8Z7-F1
#
_entry.id   AF-A0A542K8Z7-F1
#
_cell.length_a   1.000
_cell.length_b   1.000
_cell.length_c   1.000
_cell.angle_alpha   90.00
_cell.angle_beta   90.00
_cell.angle_gamma   90.00
#
_symmetry.space_group_name_H-M   'P 1'
#
loop_
_entity.id
_entity.type
_entity.pdbx_description
1 polymer ?
#
loop_
_entity_poly.entity_id
_entity_poly.type
_entity_poly.pdbx_seq_one_letter_code
_entity_poly.pdbx_strand_id
1 'polypeptide(L)'
;MLLTHDNHSDNLDSQGRAVLHQAPVVVTTASATRRLGKQAQGLAPWSTTFLQSPRRTTIQITATPARHGPPGSRPLVGDVIGFALQWAGQQNGVVWLSGDTVLYRDLREAVQQLDIGVAIVHLGGVRFPITGPLHYTMTAERAVELCSLIEPRLVIPIHYEGWSHFRRKDQQWV
;
A
#
# COMPACT_ATOMS: atom_id res chain seq x y z
N MET A 1 -4.28 13.66 0.53
CA MET A 1 -3.87 12.53 -0.34
C MET A 1 -3.06 11.54 0.48
N LEU A 2 -3.33 10.25 0.35
CA LEU A 2 -2.43 9.20 0.84
C LEU A 2 -1.60 8.71 -0.34
N LEU A 3 -0.28 8.66 -0.20
CA LEU A 3 0.63 8.25 -1.26
C LEU A 3 1.62 7.24 -0.70
N THR A 4 1.46 5.98 -1.08
CA THR A 4 2.25 4.85 -0.54
C THR A 4 3.74 4.96 -0.93
N HIS A 5 4.05 5.57 -2.08
CA HIS A 5 5.40 5.87 -2.58
C HIS A 5 5.35 6.82 -3.79
N ASP A 6 6.40 7.59 -4.08
CA ASP A 6 6.39 8.59 -5.18
C ASP A 6 7.25 8.22 -6.39
N ASN A 7 7.95 7.09 -6.32
CA ASN A 7 8.99 6.69 -7.28
C ASN A 7 8.47 6.01 -8.54
N HIS A 8 7.24 5.47 -8.52
CA HIS A 8 6.68 4.73 -9.65
C HIS A 8 5.47 5.45 -10.23
N SER A 9 5.38 5.48 -11.56
CA SER A 9 4.38 6.25 -12.30
C SER A 9 2.98 5.65 -12.22
N ASP A 10 2.88 4.36 -11.96
CA ASP A 10 1.62 3.66 -11.72
C ASP A 10 0.95 4.08 -10.41
N ASN A 11 1.74 4.55 -9.43
CA ASN A 11 1.23 5.12 -8.19
C ASN A 11 1.17 6.66 -8.21
N LEU A 12 2.07 7.32 -8.94
CA LEU A 12 2.10 8.78 -9.08
C LEU A 12 2.55 9.22 -10.48
N ASP A 13 1.60 9.22 -11.43
CA ASP A 13 1.78 9.75 -12.78
C ASP A 13 1.72 11.29 -12.81
N SER A 14 1.81 11.87 -14.02
CA SER A 14 1.73 13.32 -14.21
C SER A 14 0.40 13.92 -13.77
N GLN A 15 -0.71 13.19 -13.95
CA GLN A 15 -2.04 13.63 -13.51
C GLN A 15 -2.19 13.56 -11.99
N GLY A 16 -1.71 12.49 -11.38
CA GLY A 16 -1.60 12.33 -9.93
C GLY A 16 -0.75 13.42 -9.30
N ARG A 17 0.36 13.83 -9.94
CA ARG A 17 1.14 15.00 -9.51
C ARG A 17 0.35 16.30 -9.58
N ALA A 18 -0.45 16.51 -10.62
CA ALA A 18 -1.32 17.69 -10.70
C ALA A 18 -2.34 17.74 -9.56
N VAL A 19 -2.94 16.59 -9.20
CA VAL A 19 -3.84 16.47 -8.03
C VAL A 19 -3.07 16.68 -6.72
N LEU A 20 -1.87 16.13 -6.61
CA LEU A 20 -1.00 16.27 -5.46
C LEU A 20 -0.72 17.74 -5.14
N HIS A 21 -0.45 18.57 -6.16
CA HIS A 21 -0.23 20.02 -5.98
C HIS A 21 -1.45 20.80 -5.47
N GLN A 22 -2.65 20.23 -5.56
CA GLN A 22 -3.89 20.83 -5.05
C GLN A 22 -4.27 20.25 -3.68
N ALA A 23 -3.62 19.18 -3.24
CA ALA A 23 -3.93 18.52 -1.99
C ALA A 23 -3.38 19.34 -0.80
N PRO A 24 -4.22 19.70 0.19
CA PRO A 24 -3.74 20.49 1.35
C PRO A 24 -2.75 19.70 2.22
N VAL A 25 -2.85 18.37 2.23
CA VAL A 25 -1.96 17.46 2.94
C VAL A 25 -1.71 16.21 2.10
N VAL A 26 -0.45 15.79 2.01
CA VAL A 26 -0.01 14.53 1.40
C VAL A 26 0.68 13.70 2.46
N VAL A 27 0.13 12.53 2.83
CA VAL A 27 0.78 11.62 3.78
C VAL A 27 1.50 10.53 3.00
N THR A 28 2.78 10.34 3.25
CA THR A 28 3.65 9.50 2.41
C THR A 28 4.89 9.00 3.14
N THR A 29 5.83 8.36 2.44
CA THR A 29 7.10 7.89 2.99
C THR A 29 7.97 9.05 3.46
N ALA A 30 8.76 8.83 4.51
CA ALA A 30 9.71 9.82 5.00
C ALA A 30 10.67 10.31 3.89
N SER A 31 11.10 9.43 3.00
CA SER A 31 12.04 9.75 1.93
C SER A 31 11.45 10.58 0.79
N ALA A 32 10.12 10.60 0.62
CA ALA A 32 9.43 11.40 -0.40
C ALA A 32 9.29 12.89 -0.04
N THR A 33 9.40 13.24 1.25
CA THR A 33 9.18 14.61 1.75
C THR A 33 10.00 15.67 1.02
N ARG A 34 11.29 15.43 0.80
CA ARG A 34 12.17 16.36 0.08
C ARG A 34 11.76 16.57 -1.38
N ARG A 35 11.19 15.56 -2.03
CA ARG A 35 10.80 15.60 -3.45
C ARG A 35 9.41 16.22 -3.65
N LEU A 36 8.52 16.04 -2.69
CA LEU A 36 7.11 16.45 -2.79
C LEU A 36 6.81 17.82 -2.14
N GLY A 37 7.75 18.37 -1.38
CA GLY A 37 7.68 19.71 -0.82
C GLY A 37 6.86 19.81 0.47
N LYS A 38 6.52 21.05 0.85
CA LYS A 38 6.00 21.39 2.19
C LYS A 38 4.68 20.72 2.58
N GLN A 39 3.86 20.32 1.62
CA GLN A 39 2.58 19.63 1.84
C GLN A 39 2.75 18.16 2.24
N ALA A 40 3.95 17.59 2.08
CA ALA A 40 4.23 16.20 2.34
C ALA A 40 4.57 15.96 3.82
N GLN A 41 3.73 15.17 4.48
CA GLN A 41 3.96 14.59 5.79
C GLN A 41 4.54 13.18 5.60
N GLY A 42 5.85 13.07 5.81
CA GLY A 42 6.56 11.81 5.72
C GLY A 42 6.42 11.01 7.01
N LEU A 43 6.03 9.73 6.89
CA LEU A 43 5.93 8.80 8.00
C LEU A 43 6.98 7.70 7.87
N ALA A 44 7.54 7.31 9.01
CA ALA A 44 8.19 6.02 9.17
C ALA A 44 7.14 4.96 9.54
N PRO A 45 7.39 3.66 9.31
CA PRO A 45 6.50 2.62 9.80
C PRO A 45 6.19 2.79 11.29
N TRP A 46 4.93 2.56 11.65
CA TRP A 46 4.30 2.78 12.96
C TRP A 46 4.16 4.22 13.44
N SER A 47 4.70 5.18 12.69
CA SER A 47 4.41 6.60 12.95
C SER A 47 2.96 6.90 12.60
N THR A 48 2.35 7.80 13.38
CA THR A 48 0.96 8.19 13.23
C THR A 48 0.85 9.68 12.96
N THR A 49 -0.08 10.08 12.09
CA THR A 49 -0.51 11.47 11.91
C THR A 49 -2.04 11.55 11.97
N PHE A 50 -2.55 12.77 12.11
CA PHE A 50 -3.98 13.04 12.18
C PHE A 50 -4.39 13.98 11.06
N LEU A 51 -5.36 13.57 10.25
CA LEU A 51 -6.04 14.47 9.32
C LEU A 51 -7.22 15.12 10.03
N GLN A 52 -7.15 16.44 10.14
CA GLN A 52 -8.17 17.25 10.79
C GLN A 52 -8.71 18.27 9.79
N SER A 53 -10.01 18.51 9.86
CA SER A 53 -10.67 19.55 9.07
C SER A 53 -11.88 20.07 9.86
N PRO A 54 -12.19 21.38 9.82
CA PRO A 54 -13.34 21.92 10.53
C PRO A 54 -14.62 21.17 10.18
N ARG A 55 -15.37 20.74 11.20
CA ARG A 55 -16.64 20.01 11.07
C ARG A 55 -16.54 18.63 10.41
N ARG A 56 -15.34 18.04 10.32
CA ARG A 56 -15.14 16.65 9.87
C ARG A 56 -14.56 15.80 10.98
N THR A 57 -14.84 14.50 10.95
CA THR A 57 -14.24 13.53 11.85
C THR A 57 -12.73 13.49 11.63
N THR A 58 -11.96 13.55 12.73
CA THR A 58 -10.51 13.34 12.69
C THR A 58 -10.20 11.91 12.25
N ILE A 59 -9.32 11.76 11.26
CA ILE A 59 -8.82 10.46 10.82
C ILE A 59 -7.39 10.31 11.35
N GLN A 60 -7.18 9.31 12.20
CA GLN A 60 -5.85 8.83 12.56
C GLN A 60 -5.31 7.96 11.43
N ILE A 61 -4.09 8.23 11.00
CA ILE A 61 -3.38 7.46 9.98
C ILE A 61 -2.13 6.90 10.61
N THR A 62 -2.01 5.58 10.68
CA THR A 62 -0.79 4.90 11.09
C THR A 62 -0.11 4.29 9.86
N ALA A 63 1.14 4.65 9.60
CA ALA A 63 1.91 4.03 8.53
C ALA A 63 2.24 2.58 8.91
N THR A 64 1.98 1.62 8.02
CA THR A 64 2.34 0.21 8.25
C THR A 64 3.60 -0.15 7.47
N PRO A 65 4.43 -1.09 7.96
CA PRO A 65 5.56 -1.61 7.20
C PRO A 65 5.11 -2.13 5.83
N ALA A 66 5.90 -1.86 4.80
CA ALA A 66 5.75 -2.40 3.45
C ALA A 66 7.13 -2.55 2.80
N ARG A 67 7.27 -3.50 1.88
CA ARG A 67 8.51 -3.73 1.13
C ARG A 67 8.23 -4.15 -0.30
N HIS A 68 8.67 -3.33 -1.25
CA HIS A 68 8.52 -3.61 -2.66
C HIS A 68 9.66 -4.54 -3.15
N GLY A 69 9.47 -5.84 -2.95
CA GLY A 69 10.37 -6.89 -3.41
C GLY A 69 11.27 -7.55 -2.37
N PRO A 70 12.25 -8.36 -2.82
CA PRO A 70 13.10 -9.16 -1.96
C PRO A 70 14.07 -8.29 -1.13
N PRO A 71 14.67 -8.83 -0.06
CA PRO A 71 15.73 -8.12 0.68
C PRO A 71 16.81 -7.59 -0.26
N GLY A 72 17.19 -6.32 -0.10
CA GLY A 72 18.18 -5.65 -0.95
C GLY A 72 17.63 -4.96 -2.20
N SER A 73 16.33 -5.09 -2.52
CA SER A 73 15.74 -4.42 -3.70
C SER A 73 15.50 -2.92 -3.54
N ARG A 74 15.59 -2.39 -2.32
CA ARG A 74 15.26 -1.00 -1.97
C ARG A 74 15.91 0.06 -2.88
N PRO A 75 17.19 -0.04 -3.28
CA PRO A 75 17.80 0.95 -4.19
C PRO A 75 17.16 0.99 -5.59
N LEU A 76 16.55 -0.12 -6.03
CA LEU A 76 15.89 -0.23 -7.33
C LEU A 76 14.46 0.31 -7.28
N VAL A 77 13.75 0.03 -6.18
CA VAL A 77 12.30 0.20 -6.08
C VAL A 77 11.83 1.29 -5.14
N GLY A 78 12.73 1.88 -4.35
CA GLY A 78 12.40 2.92 -3.39
C GLY A 78 11.69 2.41 -2.13
N ASP A 79 11.23 3.37 -1.34
CA ASP A 79 10.50 3.13 -0.10
C ASP A 79 9.01 3.01 -0.38
N VAL A 80 8.34 2.09 0.32
CA VAL A 80 6.89 1.96 0.33
C VAL A 80 6.41 1.87 1.78
N ILE A 81 5.24 2.46 2.06
CA ILE A 81 4.48 2.23 3.29
C ILE A 81 3.04 1.86 2.94
N GLY A 82 2.40 1.11 3.83
CA GLY A 82 0.94 1.00 3.88
C GLY A 82 0.33 1.99 4.86
N PHE A 83 -0.99 2.00 4.98
CA PHE A 83 -1.72 2.90 5.88
C PHE A 83 -2.86 2.16 6.58
N ALA A 84 -2.94 2.27 7.90
CA ALA A 84 -4.13 1.93 8.66
C ALA A 84 -4.88 3.22 9.02
N LEU A 85 -6.18 3.27 8.69
CA LEU A 85 -7.05 4.42 8.92
C LEU A 85 -8.03 4.10 10.04
N GLN A 86 -8.03 4.97 11.05
CA GLN A 86 -8.91 4.87 12.19
C GLN A 86 -9.62 6.19 12.48
N TRP A 87 -10.89 6.14 12.93
CA TRP A 87 -11.60 7.34 13.40
C TRP A 87 -12.56 7.02 14.55
N ALA A 88 -12.96 8.07 15.29
CA ALA A 88 -13.88 7.93 16.40
C ALA A 88 -15.25 7.43 15.93
N GLY A 89 -15.79 6.42 16.61
CA GLY A 89 -17.07 5.79 16.26
C GLY A 89 -16.99 4.79 15.10
N GLN A 90 -15.80 4.52 14.57
CA GLN A 90 -15.61 3.44 13.60
C GLN A 90 -16.00 2.09 14.21
N GLN A 91 -16.73 1.30 13.43
CA GLN A 91 -17.08 -0.06 13.78
C GLN A 91 -16.36 -1.02 12.84
N ASN A 92 -16.16 -2.25 13.32
CA ASN A 92 -15.68 -3.37 12.51
C ASN A 92 -14.20 -3.27 12.09
N GLY A 93 -13.32 -2.65 12.89
CA GLY A 93 -11.88 -2.59 12.62
C GLY A 93 -11.44 -1.49 11.66
N VAL A 94 -10.13 -1.35 11.50
CA VAL A 94 -9.48 -0.30 10.67
C VAL A 94 -9.67 -0.57 9.18
N VAL A 95 -9.58 0.50 8.37
CA VAL A 95 -9.39 0.37 6.93
C VAL A 95 -7.89 0.35 6.67
N TRP A 96 -7.38 -0.75 6.14
CA TRP A 96 -5.96 -0.94 5.89
C TRP A 96 -5.65 -0.95 4.39
N LEU A 97 -4.64 -0.18 3.99
CA LEU A 97 -4.08 -0.12 2.64
C LEU A 97 -2.69 -0.72 2.68
N SER A 98 -2.44 -1.79 1.92
CA SER A 98 -1.16 -2.52 1.99
C SER A 98 0.04 -1.71 1.48
N GLY A 99 -0.18 -0.85 0.49
CA GLY A 99 0.87 -0.40 -0.42
C GLY A 99 1.43 -1.55 -1.28
N ASP A 100 2.34 -1.19 -2.17
CA ASP A 100 3.06 -2.13 -3.03
C ASP A 100 4.08 -2.92 -2.21
N THR A 101 3.65 -4.08 -1.73
CA THR A 101 4.46 -4.91 -0.85
C THR A 101 4.43 -6.36 -1.29
N VAL A 102 5.53 -7.08 -1.06
CA VAL A 102 5.52 -8.54 -0.98
C VAL A 102 5.04 -8.98 0.41
N LEU A 103 4.64 -10.25 0.54
CA LEU A 103 4.38 -10.84 1.84
C LEU A 103 5.71 -11.27 2.50
N TYR A 104 6.03 -10.70 3.65
CA TYR A 104 7.24 -11.00 4.42
C TYR A 104 6.97 -10.95 5.93
N ARG A 105 7.95 -11.36 6.73
CA ARG A 105 7.82 -11.52 8.19
C ARG A 105 7.28 -10.27 8.88
N ASP A 106 7.95 -9.13 8.76
CA ASP A 106 7.55 -7.93 9.51
C ASP A 106 6.18 -7.40 9.09
N LEU A 107 5.78 -7.59 7.81
CA LEU A 107 4.42 -7.29 7.38
C LEU A 107 3.41 -8.17 8.10
N ARG A 108 3.64 -9.49 8.20
CA ARG A 108 2.76 -10.42 8.92
C ARG A 108 2.62 -10.03 10.37
N GLU A 109 3.74 -9.83 11.05
CA GLU A 109 3.77 -9.43 12.45
C GLU A 109 3.06 -8.08 12.66
N ALA A 110 3.16 -7.15 11.71
CA ALA A 110 2.50 -5.86 11.77
C ALA A 110 0.99 -5.96 11.62
N VAL A 111 0.50 -6.63 10.59
CA VAL A 111 -0.94 -6.67 10.31
C VAL A 111 -1.71 -7.48 11.34
N GLN A 112 -1.08 -8.45 12.01
CA GLN A 112 -1.70 -9.19 13.11
C GLN A 112 -1.91 -8.35 14.38
N GLN A 113 -1.24 -7.21 14.51
CA GLN A 113 -1.45 -6.26 15.61
C GLN A 113 -2.62 -5.30 15.33
N LEU A 114 -3.20 -5.35 14.13
CA LEU A 114 -4.29 -4.51 13.70
C LEU A 114 -5.59 -5.32 13.68
N ASP A 115 -6.65 -4.78 14.27
CA ASP A 115 -8.01 -5.27 14.01
C ASP A 115 -8.47 -4.72 12.65
N ILE A 116 -8.30 -5.51 11.58
CA ILE A 116 -8.54 -5.07 10.20
C ILE A 116 -9.96 -5.43 9.77
N GLY A 117 -10.78 -4.42 9.54
CA GLY A 117 -12.11 -4.57 8.97
C GLY A 117 -12.12 -4.72 7.47
N VAL A 118 -11.42 -3.81 6.81
CA VAL A 118 -11.34 -3.71 5.36
C VAL A 118 -9.86 -3.72 4.96
N ALA A 119 -9.47 -4.69 4.15
CA ALA A 119 -8.14 -4.80 3.59
C ALA A 119 -8.15 -4.40 2.10
N ILE A 120 -7.54 -3.27 1.76
CA ILE A 120 -7.27 -2.84 0.39
C ILE A 120 -5.87 -3.32 0.02
N VAL A 121 -5.80 -4.34 -0.83
CA VAL A 121 -4.57 -5.10 -1.09
C VAL A 121 -4.08 -4.86 -2.51
N HIS A 122 -2.85 -4.36 -2.66
CA HIS A 122 -2.20 -4.19 -3.95
C HIS A 122 -1.71 -5.56 -4.46
N LEU A 123 -2.33 -6.03 -5.53
CA LEU A 123 -1.99 -7.26 -6.23
C LEU A 123 -1.38 -6.91 -7.57
N GLY A 124 -0.23 -7.45 -7.91
CA GLY A 124 0.32 -7.25 -9.25
C GLY A 124 1.31 -8.33 -9.68
N GLY A 125 1.87 -9.06 -8.70
CA GLY A 125 2.90 -10.07 -8.98
C GLY A 125 4.03 -9.51 -9.85
N VAL A 126 4.36 -8.23 -9.72
CA VAL A 126 5.28 -7.54 -10.63
C VAL A 126 6.64 -8.25 -10.61
N ARG A 127 7.19 -8.52 -11.80
CA ARG A 127 8.52 -9.11 -11.99
C ARG A 127 9.33 -8.21 -12.91
N PHE A 128 10.62 -8.07 -12.63
CA PHE A 128 11.55 -7.42 -13.54
C PHE A 128 12.40 -8.49 -14.25
N PRO A 129 12.53 -8.47 -15.59
CA PRO A 129 13.32 -9.47 -16.33
C PRO A 129 14.77 -9.58 -15.83
N ILE A 130 15.35 -8.44 -15.43
CA ILE A 130 16.74 -8.34 -14.93
C ILE A 130 16.97 -9.03 -13.59
N THR A 131 15.92 -9.33 -12.83
CA THR A 131 16.03 -9.95 -11.50
C THR A 131 15.40 -11.35 -11.44
N GLY A 132 15.11 -11.93 -12.61
CA GLY A 132 14.65 -13.31 -12.74
C GLY A 132 13.23 -13.52 -12.19
N PRO A 133 12.95 -14.60 -11.44
CA PRO A 133 11.59 -14.96 -11.00
C PRO A 133 11.13 -14.19 -9.75
N LEU A 134 11.88 -13.18 -9.30
CA LEU A 134 11.58 -12.44 -8.08
C LEU A 134 10.36 -11.54 -8.26
N HIS A 135 9.45 -11.61 -7.28
CA HIS A 135 8.27 -10.76 -7.23
C HIS A 135 8.55 -9.50 -6.42
N TYR A 136 7.95 -8.40 -6.85
CA TYR A 136 8.07 -7.09 -6.24
C TYR A 136 6.80 -6.64 -5.52
N THR A 137 5.65 -7.20 -5.90
CA THR A 137 4.38 -7.06 -5.18
C THR A 137 3.80 -8.44 -4.88
N MET A 138 2.76 -8.48 -4.03
CA MET A 138 2.04 -9.71 -3.74
C MET A 138 1.44 -10.32 -5.02
N THR A 139 1.54 -11.65 -5.12
CA THR A 139 0.72 -12.45 -6.04
C THR A 139 -0.64 -12.72 -5.41
N ALA A 140 -1.60 -13.20 -6.20
CA ALA A 140 -2.92 -13.58 -5.69
C ALA A 140 -2.80 -14.66 -4.59
N GLU A 141 -1.94 -15.66 -4.77
CA GLU A 141 -1.74 -16.74 -3.80
C GLU A 141 -1.21 -16.20 -2.47
N ARG A 142 -0.26 -15.25 -2.51
CA ARG A 142 0.27 -14.61 -1.30
C ARG A 142 -0.75 -13.69 -0.64
N ALA A 143 -1.61 -13.05 -1.41
CA ALA A 143 -2.68 -12.25 -0.83
C ALA A 143 -3.75 -13.10 -0.15
N VAL A 144 -4.09 -14.28 -0.70
CA VAL A 144 -4.97 -15.25 -0.03
C VAL A 144 -4.35 -15.73 1.28
N GLU A 145 -3.05 -16.02 1.28
CA GLU A 145 -2.32 -16.38 2.50
C GLU A 145 -2.38 -15.26 3.55
N LEU A 146 -2.15 -14.00 3.14
CA LEU A 146 -2.27 -12.84 4.01
C LEU A 146 -3.70 -12.70 4.55
N CYS A 147 -4.72 -12.77 3.70
CA CYS A 147 -6.11 -12.61 4.10
C CYS A 147 -6.57 -13.73 5.05
N SER A 148 -6.03 -14.94 4.90
CA SER A 148 -6.28 -16.04 5.84
C SER A 148 -5.62 -15.81 7.20
N LEU A 149 -4.54 -15.02 7.26
CA LEU A 149 -3.86 -14.67 8.50
C LEU A 149 -4.59 -13.58 9.30
N ILE A 150 -5.16 -12.59 8.60
CA ILE A 150 -5.78 -11.41 9.21
C ILE A 150 -7.31 -11.44 9.26
N GLU A 151 -7.94 -12.38 8.55
CA GLU A 151 -9.39 -12.62 8.52
C GLU A 151 -10.26 -11.33 8.44
N PRO A 152 -9.98 -10.41 7.49
CA PRO A 152 -10.73 -9.17 7.40
C PRO A 152 -12.14 -9.45 6.91
N ARG A 153 -13.07 -8.58 7.28
CA ARG A 153 -14.48 -8.70 6.89
C ARG A 153 -14.71 -8.43 5.41
N LEU A 154 -13.87 -7.59 4.81
CA LEU A 154 -13.90 -7.26 3.40
C LEU A 154 -12.47 -7.15 2.86
N VAL A 155 -12.21 -7.82 1.73
CA VAL A 155 -10.98 -7.67 0.96
C VAL A 155 -11.30 -6.98 -0.36
N ILE A 156 -10.58 -5.89 -0.65
CA ILE A 156 -10.67 -5.16 -1.91
C ILE A 156 -9.32 -5.30 -2.63
N PRO A 157 -9.18 -6.23 -3.59
CA PRO A 157 -7.98 -6.29 -4.41
C PRO A 157 -7.92 -5.07 -5.32
N ILE A 158 -6.74 -4.48 -5.47
CA ILE A 158 -6.44 -3.40 -6.42
C ILE A 158 -5.13 -3.71 -7.15
N HIS A 159 -4.77 -2.90 -8.15
CA HIS A 159 -3.52 -3.04 -8.94
C HIS A 159 -3.45 -4.30 -9.84
N TYR A 160 -4.51 -5.12 -9.89
CA TYR A 160 -4.54 -6.38 -10.65
C TYR A 160 -4.89 -6.23 -12.14
N GLU A 161 -5.51 -5.12 -12.55
CA GLU A 161 -5.90 -4.80 -13.92
C GLU A 161 -5.24 -3.50 -14.38
N GLY A 162 -3.96 -3.57 -14.69
CA GLY A 162 -3.22 -2.37 -15.09
C GLY A 162 -1.95 -2.57 -15.90
N TRP A 163 -1.58 -3.78 -16.33
CA TRP A 163 -0.40 -3.97 -17.18
C TRP A 163 -0.64 -5.12 -18.15
N SER A 164 -0.29 -4.89 -19.43
CA SER A 164 -0.59 -5.68 -20.63
C SER A 164 -0.01 -7.11 -20.68
N HIS A 165 0.23 -7.78 -19.55
CA HIS A 165 0.89 -9.08 -19.46
C HIS A 165 0.16 -10.10 -18.58
N PHE A 166 -1.19 -10.13 -18.61
CA PHE A 166 -1.91 -11.28 -18.07
C PHE A 166 -1.99 -12.40 -19.11
N ARG A 167 -1.21 -13.47 -18.85
CA ARG A 167 -1.37 -14.76 -19.52
C ARG A 167 -2.11 -15.68 -18.56
N ARG A 168 -3.45 -15.57 -18.53
CA ARG A 168 -4.27 -16.62 -17.90
C ARG A 168 -4.18 -17.85 -18.81
N LYS A 169 -3.68 -18.97 -18.31
CA LYS A 169 -3.94 -20.26 -18.95
C LYS A 169 -5.34 -20.67 -18.52
N ASP A 170 -6.27 -20.62 -19.45
CA ASP A 170 -7.60 -21.15 -19.26
C ASP A 170 -7.49 -22.67 -18.99
N GLN A 171 -7.96 -23.11 -17.82
CA GLN A 171 -8.24 -24.52 -17.60
C GLN A 171 -9.56 -24.85 -18.30
N GLN A 172 -9.46 -25.60 -19.40
CA GLN A 172 -10.57 -26.33 -19.99
C GLN A 172 -10.96 -27.46 -19.03
N TRP A 173 -12.22 -27.46 -18.60
CA TRP A 173 -12.88 -28.67 -18.09
C TRP A 173 -13.38 -29.45 -19.31
N VAL A 174 -12.96 -30.71 -19.42
CA VAL A 174 -13.64 -31.75 -20.20
C VAL A 174 -14.52 -32.52 -19.23
#